data_AF-A0AAD9KXL8-F1
#
_entry.id   AF-A0AAD9KXL8-F1
#
_cell.length_a   1.000
_cell.length_b   1.000
_cell.length_c   1.000
_cell.angle_alpha   90.00
_cell.angle_beta   90.00
_cell.angle_gamma   90.00
#
_symmetry.space_group_name_H-M   'P 1'
#
loop_
_entity.id
_entity.type
_entity.pdbx_description
1 polymer ?
#
loop_
_entity_poly.entity_id
_entity_poly.type
_entity_poly.pdbx_seq_one_letter_code
_entity_poly.pdbx_strand_id
1 'polypeptide(L)'
;YALDGKYTRSPDPVTSRIRPDRNFGAISERLEEVISGYLASNPDQLLWYHHEKPLAGHVTAERFETMMKLRALESLAQPGEGVGLIAAQSIGEPSTQMTLNTFHFAGRGEMNVTLGIPRMREILMVGSENIMTPTMEVCLHDVSDAAHRGKQLKLKFNKVYLSQVIQA
;
A
#
# COMPACT_ATOMS: atom_id res chain seq x y z
N TYR A 1 0.84 23.30 19.51
CA TYR A 1 0.80 23.94 18.18
C TYR A 1 -0.58 23.75 17.61
N ALA A 2 -1.48 24.70 17.92
CA ALA A 2 -2.80 24.75 17.32
C ALA A 2 -2.61 25.13 15.83
N LEU A 3 -3.09 24.29 14.93
CA LEU A 3 -3.06 24.55 13.50
C LEU A 3 -4.18 25.55 13.18
N ASP A 4 -3.84 26.84 13.22
CA ASP A 4 -4.70 27.93 12.77
C ASP A 4 -5.04 27.78 11.27
N GLY A 5 -6.29 27.44 10.97
CA GLY A 5 -7.09 28.21 10.01
C GLY A 5 -6.86 28.09 8.50
N LYS A 6 -6.23 27.03 7.95
CA LYS A 6 -6.13 26.87 6.47
C LYS A 6 -6.35 25.46 5.89
N TYR A 7 -6.92 24.52 6.63
CA TYR A 7 -7.30 23.23 6.07
C TYR A 7 -8.82 23.15 5.95
N THR A 8 -9.33 23.42 4.75
CA THR A 8 -10.73 23.09 4.42
C THR A 8 -10.86 21.57 4.39
N ARG A 9 -11.84 21.02 5.10
CA ARG A 9 -12.14 19.58 5.08
C ARG A 9 -12.34 19.14 3.63
N SER A 10 -11.55 18.16 3.17
CA SER A 10 -11.76 17.54 1.86
C SER A 10 -13.17 16.95 1.79
N PRO A 11 -13.83 17.00 0.62
CA PRO A 11 -15.13 16.36 0.46
C PRO A 11 -15.03 14.87 0.74
N ASP A 12 -16.09 14.29 1.31
CA ASP A 12 -16.15 12.86 1.57
C ASP A 12 -16.21 12.08 0.25
N PRO A 13 -15.56 10.90 0.16
CA PRO A 13 -15.53 10.11 -1.06
C PRO A 13 -16.93 9.60 -1.43
N VAL A 14 -17.14 9.38 -2.73
CA VAL A 14 -18.45 8.98 -3.28
C VAL A 14 -18.98 7.70 -2.63
N THR A 15 -18.11 6.71 -2.42
CA THR A 15 -18.45 5.42 -1.79
C THR A 15 -18.87 5.54 -0.32
N SER A 16 -18.53 6.63 0.36
CA SER A 16 -18.97 6.88 1.74
C SER A 16 -20.41 7.41 1.78
N ARG A 17 -20.80 8.20 0.77
CA ARG A 17 -22.12 8.84 0.73
C ARG A 17 -23.15 8.04 -0.04
N ILE A 18 -22.70 7.25 -1.00
CA ILE A 18 -23.54 6.56 -1.97
C ILE A 18 -23.18 5.08 -2.00
N ARG A 19 -24.22 4.25 -2.05
CA ARG A 19 -24.11 2.81 -2.14
C ARG A 19 -23.61 2.35 -3.51
N PRO A 20 -22.46 1.68 -3.62
CA PRO A 20 -21.94 1.22 -4.90
C PRO A 20 -22.79 0.11 -5.52
N ASP A 21 -23.56 -0.65 -4.74
CA ASP A 21 -24.42 -1.73 -5.25
C ASP A 21 -25.62 -1.25 -6.07
N ARG A 22 -26.07 0.00 -5.87
CA ARG A 22 -27.30 0.54 -6.49
C ARG A 22 -27.06 1.69 -7.44
N ASN A 23 -25.94 2.39 -7.30
CA ASN A 23 -25.74 3.65 -7.96
C ASN A 23 -24.59 3.52 -8.97
N PHE A 24 -24.94 3.65 -10.25
CA PHE A 24 -23.96 3.65 -11.31
C PHE A 24 -22.97 4.81 -11.15
N GLY A 25 -21.67 4.52 -11.32
CA GLY A 25 -20.59 5.50 -11.16
C GLY A 25 -20.16 5.73 -9.71
N ALA A 26 -20.78 5.10 -8.71
CA ALA A 26 -20.27 5.09 -7.35
C ALA A 26 -19.10 4.11 -7.22
N ILE A 27 -17.91 4.55 -7.64
CA ILE A 27 -16.65 3.79 -7.60
C ILE A 27 -15.65 4.43 -6.65
N SER A 28 -14.58 3.71 -6.31
CA SER A 28 -13.49 4.27 -5.51
C SER A 28 -12.68 5.27 -6.34
N GLU A 29 -12.18 6.32 -5.69
CA GLU A 29 -11.37 7.37 -6.33
C GLU A 29 -10.13 6.79 -7.02
N ARG A 30 -9.52 5.75 -6.42
CA ARG A 30 -8.39 5.04 -7.03
C ARG A 30 -8.77 4.35 -8.34
N LEU A 31 -9.95 3.73 -8.41
CA LEU A 31 -10.38 3.08 -9.65
C LEU A 31 -10.69 4.13 -10.73
N GLU A 32 -11.29 5.25 -10.32
CA GLU A 32 -11.54 6.39 -11.20
C GLU A 32 -10.24 6.97 -11.76
N GLU A 33 -9.22 7.15 -10.91
CA GLU A 33 -7.89 7.60 -11.30
C GLU A 33 -7.25 6.64 -12.32
N VAL A 34 -7.35 5.32 -12.10
CA VAL A 34 -6.83 4.31 -13.04
C VAL A 34 -7.55 4.37 -14.39
N ILE A 35 -8.88 4.50 -14.39
CA ILE A 35 -9.67 4.61 -15.62
C ILE A 35 -9.31 5.89 -16.36
N SER A 36 -9.26 7.04 -15.67
CA SER A 36 -8.90 8.34 -16.25
C SER A 36 -7.47 8.33 -16.78
N GLY A 37 -6.53 7.72 -16.06
CA GLY A 37 -5.15 7.58 -16.49
C GLY A 37 -5.01 6.72 -17.75
N TYR A 38 -5.80 5.64 -17.86
CA TYR A 38 -5.84 4.81 -19.06
C TYR A 38 -6.47 5.56 -20.25
N LEU A 39 -7.57 6.29 -20.02
CA LEU A 39 -8.19 7.15 -21.05
C LEU A 39 -7.20 8.21 -21.57
N ALA A 40 -6.39 8.81 -20.71
CA ALA A 40 -5.42 9.83 -21.13
C ALA A 40 -4.21 9.23 -21.89
N SER A 41 -3.71 8.08 -21.44
CA SER A 41 -2.51 7.45 -22.01
C SER A 41 -2.78 6.58 -23.24
N ASN A 42 -3.96 5.95 -23.32
CA ASN A 42 -4.39 5.01 -24.36
C ASN A 42 -3.27 4.08 -24.88
N PRO A 43 -2.62 3.31 -23.98
CA PRO A 43 -1.41 2.56 -24.33
C PRO A 43 -1.64 1.52 -25.43
N ASP A 44 -2.82 0.89 -25.45
CA ASP A 44 -3.15 -0.17 -26.41
C ASP A 44 -3.76 0.37 -27.72
N GLN A 45 -3.95 1.69 -27.84
CA GLN A 45 -4.54 2.36 -29.01
C GLN A 45 -5.94 1.86 -29.40
N LEU A 46 -6.67 1.24 -28.47
CA LEU A 46 -8.00 0.67 -28.71
C LEU A 46 -9.13 1.70 -28.57
N LEU A 47 -8.82 2.88 -28.00
CA LEU A 47 -9.81 3.92 -27.74
C LEU A 47 -10.00 4.84 -28.95
N TRP A 48 -11.27 5.03 -29.30
CA TRP A 48 -11.74 5.90 -30.37
C TRP A 48 -12.35 7.18 -29.77
N TYR A 49 -11.95 8.34 -30.28
CA TYR A 49 -12.36 9.64 -29.73
C TYR A 49 -13.38 10.40 -30.59
N HIS A 50 -13.73 9.91 -31.78
CA HIS A 50 -14.75 10.55 -32.60
C HIS A 50 -16.15 10.11 -32.18
N HIS A 51 -17.13 11.03 -32.25
CA HIS A 51 -18.55 10.76 -31.98
C HIS A 51 -19.25 9.91 -33.06
N GLU A 52 -18.53 9.51 -34.11
CA GLU A 52 -19.02 8.64 -35.17
C GLU A 52 -18.89 7.15 -34.78
N LYS A 53 -19.48 6.26 -35.60
CA LYS A 53 -19.36 4.81 -35.37
C LYS A 53 -17.88 4.44 -35.29
N PRO A 54 -17.43 3.76 -34.21
CA PRO A 54 -16.04 3.38 -34.10
C PRO A 54 -15.67 2.43 -35.24
N LEU A 55 -14.43 2.55 -35.74
CA LEU A 55 -13.89 1.61 -36.69
C LEU A 55 -13.90 0.19 -36.09
N ALA A 56 -14.05 -0.85 -36.92
CA ALA A 56 -14.06 -2.23 -36.45
C ALA A 56 -12.83 -2.52 -35.57
N GLY A 57 -13.05 -3.05 -34.37
CA GLY A 57 -12.01 -3.32 -33.37
C GLY A 57 -11.71 -2.18 -32.39
N HIS A 58 -12.29 -0.99 -32.56
CA HIS A 58 -12.11 0.13 -31.65
C HIS A 58 -13.36 0.38 -30.80
N VAL A 59 -13.16 0.95 -29.61
CA VAL A 59 -14.23 1.29 -28.67
C VAL A 59 -14.19 2.77 -28.37
N THR A 60 -15.34 3.44 -28.40
CA THR A 60 -15.42 4.86 -28.01
C THR A 60 -14.97 5.05 -26.56
N ALA A 61 -14.22 6.12 -26.27
CA ALA A 61 -13.75 6.44 -24.91
C ALA A 61 -14.88 6.44 -23.85
N GLU A 62 -16.02 7.08 -24.15
CA GLU A 62 -17.21 7.10 -23.28
C GLU A 62 -17.77 5.70 -23.01
N ARG A 63 -17.76 4.84 -24.03
CA ARG A 63 -18.25 3.47 -23.93
C ARG A 63 -17.30 2.61 -23.09
N PHE A 64 -15.99 2.80 -23.25
CA PHE A 64 -14.98 2.16 -22.41
C PHE A 64 -15.15 2.55 -20.94
N GLU A 65 -15.27 3.84 -20.66
CA GLU A 65 -15.49 4.34 -19.29
C GLU A 65 -16.76 3.74 -18.68
N THR A 66 -17.84 3.72 -19.44
CA THR A 66 -19.13 3.13 -19.01
C THR A 66 -18.99 1.64 -18.73
N MET A 67 -18.30 0.89 -19.59
CA MET A 67 -18.06 -0.54 -19.40
C MET A 67 -17.19 -0.81 -18.17
N MET A 68 -16.17 0.00 -17.90
CA MET A 68 -15.34 -0.15 -16.71
C MET A 68 -16.11 0.14 -15.42
N LYS A 69 -16.96 1.19 -15.43
CA LYS A 69 -17.87 1.48 -14.31
C LYS A 69 -18.88 0.35 -14.10
N LEU A 70 -19.41 -0.25 -15.17
CA LEU A 70 -20.30 -1.42 -15.07
C LEU A 70 -19.55 -2.62 -14.47
N ARG A 71 -18.34 -2.92 -14.96
CA ARG A 71 -17.51 -4.01 -14.43
C ARG A 71 -17.21 -3.84 -12.94
N ALA A 72 -17.01 -2.61 -12.49
CA ALA A 72 -16.81 -2.32 -11.07
C ALA A 72 -18.03 -2.71 -10.22
N LEU A 73 -19.25 -2.44 -10.71
CA LEU A 73 -20.49 -2.83 -10.03
C LEU A 73 -20.63 -4.36 -9.90
N GLU A 74 -20.25 -5.10 -10.95
CA GLU A 74 -20.31 -6.56 -10.95
C GLU A 74 -19.22 -7.22 -10.10
N SER A 75 -18.15 -6.48 -9.78
CA SER A 75 -16.99 -7.00 -9.05
C SER A 75 -17.05 -6.75 -7.54
N LEU A 76 -18.22 -6.34 -7.02
CA LEU A 76 -18.42 -6.15 -5.59
C LEU A 76 -18.51 -7.50 -4.87
N ALA A 77 -17.95 -7.56 -3.66
CA ALA A 77 -18.07 -8.71 -2.78
C ALA A 77 -19.54 -8.97 -2.43
N GLN A 78 -19.95 -10.23 -2.38
CA GLN A 78 -21.35 -10.57 -2.15
C GLN A 78 -21.72 -10.40 -0.68
N PRO A 79 -22.91 -9.85 -0.37
CA PRO A 79 -23.40 -9.81 1.01
C PRO A 79 -23.48 -11.22 1.60
N GLY A 80 -22.93 -11.41 2.80
CA GLY A 80 -22.90 -12.71 3.48
C GLY A 80 -21.67 -13.56 3.16
N GLU A 81 -20.75 -13.09 2.32
CA GLU A 81 -19.47 -13.75 2.10
C GLU A 81 -18.64 -13.81 3.40
N GLY A 82 -18.02 -14.96 3.66
CA GLY A 82 -17.23 -15.23 4.86
C GLY A 82 -15.86 -14.55 4.87
N VAL A 83 -15.82 -13.22 4.68
CA VAL A 83 -14.59 -12.43 4.50
C VAL A 83 -13.60 -12.59 5.65
N GLY A 84 -14.07 -12.83 6.88
CA GLY A 84 -13.21 -13.09 8.04
C GLY A 84 -12.46 -14.42 7.94
N LEU A 85 -13.12 -15.48 7.48
CA LEU A 85 -12.49 -16.80 7.26
C LEU A 85 -11.50 -16.74 6.11
N ILE A 86 -11.90 -16.12 4.99
CA ILE A 86 -11.04 -15.94 3.80
C ILE A 86 -9.80 -15.14 4.17
N ALA A 87 -9.94 -14.03 4.91
CA ALA A 87 -8.81 -13.24 5.37
C ALA A 87 -7.88 -14.05 6.29
N ALA A 88 -8.43 -14.83 7.22
CA ALA A 88 -7.63 -15.66 8.12
C ALA A 88 -6.81 -16.72 7.37
N GLN A 89 -7.41 -17.40 6.39
CA GLN A 89 -6.72 -18.38 5.55
C GLN A 89 -5.67 -17.73 4.64
N SER A 90 -6.01 -16.59 4.03
CA SER A 90 -5.14 -15.84 3.12
C SER A 90 -3.86 -15.35 3.79
N ILE A 91 -3.89 -15.13 5.11
CA ILE A 91 -2.71 -14.83 5.90
C ILE A 91 -2.06 -16.13 6.38
N GLY A 92 -2.83 -17.06 6.95
CA GLY A 92 -2.33 -18.25 7.62
C GLY A 92 -1.54 -19.22 6.73
N GLU A 93 -2.02 -19.51 5.52
CA GLU A 93 -1.35 -20.47 4.63
C GLU A 93 0.01 -19.94 4.12
N PRO A 94 0.12 -18.71 3.55
CA PRO A 94 1.41 -18.16 3.12
C PRO A 94 2.39 -17.94 4.29
N SER A 95 1.87 -17.66 5.48
CA SER A 95 2.67 -17.47 6.70
C SER A 95 3.55 -18.67 7.04
N THR A 96 2.97 -19.87 6.87
CA THR A 96 3.70 -21.12 7.10
C THR A 96 4.78 -21.34 6.06
N GLN A 97 4.51 -21.02 4.79
CA GLN A 97 5.49 -21.10 3.69
C GLN A 97 6.64 -20.11 3.91
N MET A 98 6.35 -18.89 4.34
CA MET A 98 7.36 -17.86 4.60
C MET A 98 8.34 -18.28 5.70
N THR A 99 7.90 -19.08 6.67
CA THR A 99 8.74 -19.52 7.78
C THR A 99 9.82 -20.49 7.30
N LEU A 100 9.49 -21.44 6.42
CA LEU A 100 10.48 -22.34 5.81
C LEU A 100 11.51 -21.55 5.00
N ASN A 101 11.07 -20.58 4.19
CA ASN A 101 11.97 -19.72 3.42
C ASN A 101 12.89 -18.89 4.34
N THR A 102 12.34 -18.35 5.44
CA THR A 102 13.10 -17.55 6.40
C THR A 102 14.21 -18.34 7.09
N PHE A 103 13.98 -19.60 7.49
CA PHE A 103 15.03 -20.41 8.11
C PHE A 103 16.21 -20.69 7.16
N HIS A 104 15.94 -20.90 5.87
CA HIS A 104 16.98 -21.10 4.87
C HIS A 104 17.79 -19.83 4.57
N PHE A 105 17.17 -18.65 4.62
CA PHE A 105 17.87 -17.36 4.45
C PHE A 105 18.58 -16.90 5.73
N ALA A 106 17.99 -17.10 6.91
CA ALA A 106 18.60 -16.75 8.20
C ALA A 106 19.88 -17.56 8.49
N GLY A 107 19.96 -18.80 7.98
CA GLY A 107 21.19 -19.61 8.01
C GLY A 107 22.37 -19.04 7.22
N ARG A 108 22.13 -18.05 6.33
CA ARG A 108 23.17 -17.32 5.59
C ARG A 108 23.52 -15.95 6.19
N GLY A 109 23.17 -15.69 7.45
CA GLY A 109 23.73 -14.58 8.24
C GLY A 109 23.42 -13.15 7.79
N GLU A 110 22.60 -12.95 6.75
CA GLU A 110 22.44 -11.61 6.13
C GLU A 110 21.35 -10.74 6.79
N MET A 111 20.43 -11.28 7.61
CA MET A 111 19.40 -10.46 8.29
C MET A 111 19.00 -10.99 9.67
N ASN A 112 19.43 -10.29 10.74
CA ASN A 112 18.99 -10.52 12.13
C ASN A 112 17.68 -9.75 12.44
N VAL A 113 16.66 -9.91 11.61
CA VAL A 113 15.32 -9.35 11.85
C VAL A 113 14.37 -10.49 12.16
N THR A 114 13.46 -10.32 13.13
CA THR A 114 12.38 -11.29 13.33
C THR A 114 11.52 -11.35 12.07
N LEU A 115 11.59 -12.46 11.34
CA LEU A 115 10.85 -12.71 10.10
C LEU A 115 9.99 -13.98 10.26
N GLY A 116 9.00 -14.16 9.38
CA GLY A 116 8.13 -15.35 9.41
C GLY A 116 7.09 -15.34 10.54
N ILE A 117 6.69 -16.54 10.99
CA ILE A 117 5.71 -16.75 12.07
C ILE A 117 6.05 -16.02 13.38
N PRO A 118 7.30 -15.99 13.88
CA PRO A 118 7.62 -15.27 15.10
C PRO A 118 7.18 -13.80 15.08
N ARG A 119 7.41 -13.10 13.97
CA ARG A 119 7.00 -11.70 13.83
C ARG A 119 5.49 -11.54 13.74
N MET A 120 4.80 -12.45 13.05
CA MET A 120 3.34 -12.41 12.98
C MET A 120 2.69 -12.70 14.33
N ARG A 121 3.26 -13.58 15.15
CA ARG A 121 2.80 -13.81 16.52
C ARG A 121 2.91 -12.54 17.36
N GLU A 122 4.04 -11.83 17.28
CA GLU A 122 4.23 -10.57 18.01
C GLU A 122 3.16 -9.53 17.64
N ILE A 123 2.89 -9.36 16.34
CA ILE A 123 1.98 -8.33 15.82
C ILE A 123 0.50 -8.71 16.06
N LEU A 124 0.10 -9.92 15.66
CA LEU A 124 -1.32 -10.29 15.55
C LEU A 124 -1.83 -11.06 16.77
N MET A 125 -1.02 -11.94 17.36
CA MET A 125 -1.51 -12.86 18.40
C MET A 125 -1.33 -12.31 19.81
N VAL A 126 -0.16 -11.70 20.07
CA VAL A 126 0.21 -11.23 21.41
C VAL A 126 0.01 -9.72 21.54
N GLY A 127 0.22 -8.95 20.47
CA GLY A 127 0.24 -7.49 20.55
C GLY A 127 1.32 -7.01 21.52
N SER A 128 2.53 -7.58 21.41
CA SER A 128 3.60 -7.39 22.40
C SER A 128 4.06 -5.94 22.47
N GLU A 129 4.11 -5.38 23.68
CA GLU A 129 4.75 -4.08 23.95
C GLU A 129 6.27 -4.15 23.74
N ASN A 130 6.88 -5.31 24.03
CA ASN A 130 8.31 -5.56 23.89
C ASN A 130 8.57 -6.47 22.69
N ILE A 131 8.84 -5.87 21.54
CA ILE A 131 9.21 -6.60 20.32
C ILE A 131 10.70 -6.97 20.32
N MET A 132 11.06 -8.13 19.76
CA MET A 132 12.44 -8.64 19.82
C MET A 132 13.45 -7.77 19.08
N THR A 133 13.10 -7.23 17.91
CA THR A 133 13.98 -6.36 17.11
C THR A 133 13.26 -5.04 16.78
N PRO A 134 13.20 -4.07 17.71
CA PRO A 134 12.59 -2.78 17.44
C PRO A 134 13.44 -1.96 16.47
N THR A 135 12.81 -1.48 15.40
CA THR A 135 13.45 -0.63 14.38
C THR A 135 12.63 0.65 14.19
N MET A 136 13.29 1.73 13.81
CA MET A 136 12.67 3.02 13.51
C MET A 136 13.27 3.59 12.23
N GLU A 137 12.43 3.97 11.29
CA GLU A 137 12.83 4.69 10.08
C GLU A 137 12.69 6.19 10.31
N VAL A 138 13.76 6.93 10.02
CA VAL A 138 13.80 8.39 10.19
C VAL A 138 13.95 9.04 8.82
N CYS A 139 12.88 9.69 8.36
CA CYS A 139 12.89 10.45 7.11
C CYS A 139 13.65 11.77 7.32
N LEU A 140 14.61 12.05 6.45
CA LEU A 140 15.33 13.32 6.44
C LEU A 140 14.54 14.35 5.63
N HIS A 141 14.51 15.60 6.11
CA HIS A 141 13.94 16.70 5.34
C HIS A 141 14.80 16.98 4.11
N ASP A 142 14.16 17.39 3.01
CA ASP A 142 14.86 17.82 1.80
C ASP A 142 15.57 19.16 2.06
N VAL A 143 16.86 19.08 2.38
CA VAL A 143 17.75 20.22 2.61
C VAL A 143 19.06 19.98 1.86
N SER A 144 19.73 21.05 1.44
CA SER A 144 21.05 20.95 0.81
C SER A 144 22.00 20.13 1.70
N ASP A 145 22.66 19.14 1.12
CA ASP A 145 23.60 18.25 1.81
C ASP A 145 22.96 17.34 2.90
N ALA A 146 21.68 16.98 2.74
CA ALA A 146 20.95 16.09 3.66
C ALA A 146 21.67 14.75 3.90
N ALA A 147 22.31 14.17 2.87
CA ALA A 147 23.01 12.89 2.99
C ALA A 147 24.20 12.95 3.95
N HIS A 148 25.01 14.00 3.86
CA HIS A 148 26.17 14.18 4.73
C HIS A 148 25.74 14.53 6.16
N ARG A 149 24.74 15.41 6.33
CA ARG A 149 24.13 15.70 7.64
C ARG A 149 23.51 14.45 8.27
N GLY A 150 22.87 13.60 7.46
CA GLY A 150 22.33 12.31 7.89
C GLY A 150 23.42 11.38 8.44
N LYS A 151 24.59 11.31 7.80
CA LYS A 151 25.75 10.56 8.33
C LYS A 151 26.23 11.11 9.67
N GLN A 152 26.29 12.43 9.83
CA GLN A 152 26.65 13.05 11.10
C GLN A 152 25.63 12.76 12.20
N LEU A 153 24.33 12.80 11.88
CA LEU A 153 23.26 12.44 12.81
C LEU A 153 23.35 10.98 13.24
N LYS A 154 23.63 10.06 12.31
CA LYS A 154 23.83 8.64 12.60
C LYS A 154 24.91 8.43 13.68
N LEU A 155 26.03 9.15 13.60
CA LEU A 155 27.09 9.08 14.60
C LEU A 155 26.64 9.57 15.98
N LYS A 156 25.76 10.59 16.04
CA LYS A 156 25.23 11.14 17.30
C LYS A 156 24.20 10.23 17.97
N PHE A 157 23.40 9.50 17.19
CA PHE A 157 22.39 8.57 17.72
C PHE A 157 22.96 7.21 18.13
N ASN A 158 24.08 6.79 17.51
CA ASN A 158 24.69 5.53 17.84
C ASN A 158 25.28 5.55 19.26
N LYS A 159 24.84 4.60 20.09
CA LYS A 159 25.42 4.37 21.41
C LYS A 159 26.87 3.89 21.24
N VAL A 160 27.81 4.63 21.83
CA VAL A 160 29.23 4.29 21.85
C VAL A 160 29.58 3.74 23.24
N TYR A 161 30.22 2.58 23.29
CA TYR A 161 30.72 2.00 24.54
C TYR A 161 32.15 2.44 24.81
N LEU A 162 32.53 2.61 26.08
CA LEU A 162 33.89 3.02 26.45
C LEU A 162 34.96 2.06 25.92
N SER A 163 34.64 0.77 25.84
CA SER A 163 35.51 -0.27 25.26
C SER A 163 35.86 -0.05 23.78
N GLN A 164 35.06 0.75 23.05
CA GLN A 164 35.31 1.04 21.63
C GLN A 164 36.29 2.21 21.44
N VAL A 165 36.62 2.95 22.51
CA VAL A 165 37.42 4.19 22.45
C VAL A 165 38.77 4.03 23.15
N ILE A 166 38.91 3.05 24.03
CA ILE A 166 40.19 2.77 24.70
C ILE A 166 41.11 2.03 23.72
N GLN A 167 42.28 2.62 23.43
CA GLN A 167 43.40 1.88 22.84
C GLN A 167 44.06 1.04 23.94
N ALA A 168 44.23 -0.25 23.68
CA ALA A 168 45.02 -1.14 24.53
C ALA A 168 46.49 -0.71 24.56
#